data_AF-A0A9W8JHB0-F1
#
_entry.id   AF-A0A9W8JHB0-F1
#
_cell.length_a   1.000
_cell.length_b   1.000
_cell.length_c   1.000
_cell.angle_alpha   90.00
_cell.angle_beta   90.00
_cell.angle_gamma   90.00
#
_symmetry.space_group_name_H-M   'P 1'
#
loop_
_entity.id
_entity.type
_entity.pdbx_description
1 polymer ?
#
loop_
_entity_poly.entity_id
_entity_poly.type
_entity_poly.pdbx_seq_one_letter_code
_entity_poly.pdbx_strand_id
1 'polypeptide(L)'
;MVSSTTSEYLLSKGVSPNYISEIVEAATRVNYAQDADTIHALEGACSMAAENAAGVAGGNFQLFEQFLKRSKAEVFLNTPVTSITPKGHQWIVKSARGSHTYQAVVIAAPFHQTSITVPQSVADQIPPQPYVNLHVTLLSTNASSPSPSYFGLPEGSKVPQMILTSRANARNGGNEPEFNSLSYHGTTRPGEWAVKIFSKKPLSDEWLDGVFPGAVGWVHRKERADDLNAAAHDIIIIIIII
;
A
#
# COMPACT_ATOMS: atom_id res chain seq x y z
N MET A 1 4.11 8.43 -20.16
CA MET A 1 3.29 7.72 -19.15
C MET A 1 3.68 8.08 -17.71
N VAL A 2 4.93 8.43 -17.40
CA VAL A 2 5.29 8.96 -16.07
C VAL A 2 5.17 10.50 -15.97
N SER A 3 5.07 11.19 -17.10
CA SER A 3 4.98 12.65 -17.21
C SER A 3 3.56 13.19 -17.33
N SER A 4 2.55 12.34 -17.13
CA SER A 4 1.12 12.69 -17.24
C SER A 4 0.34 11.85 -16.25
N THR A 5 -0.77 12.39 -15.75
CA THR A 5 -1.71 11.63 -14.94
C THR A 5 -2.38 10.53 -15.77
N THR A 6 -2.98 9.56 -15.10
CA THR A 6 -3.73 8.48 -15.74
C THR A 6 -4.90 9.03 -16.53
N SER A 7 -5.65 9.98 -15.95
CA SER A 7 -6.76 10.66 -16.62
C SER A 7 -6.33 11.38 -17.89
N GLU A 8 -5.31 12.24 -17.83
CA GLU A 8 -4.82 12.97 -19.00
C GLU A 8 -4.38 12.03 -20.13
N TYR A 9 -3.63 10.99 -19.77
CA TYR A 9 -3.15 10.02 -20.76
C TYR A 9 -4.32 9.28 -21.42
N LEU A 10 -5.25 8.72 -20.65
CA LEU A 10 -6.36 7.94 -21.20
C LEU A 10 -7.32 8.80 -22.02
N LEU A 11 -7.60 10.04 -21.58
CA LEU A 11 -8.38 11.00 -22.37
C LEU A 11 -7.70 11.30 -23.71
N SER A 12 -6.38 11.49 -23.74
CA SER A 12 -5.62 11.69 -24.99
C SER A 12 -5.69 10.48 -25.94
N LYS A 13 -6.05 9.30 -25.43
CA LYS A 13 -6.26 8.07 -26.21
C LYS A 13 -7.73 7.82 -26.58
N GLY A 14 -8.62 8.76 -26.28
CA GLY A 14 -10.05 8.65 -26.60
C GLY A 14 -10.83 7.73 -25.65
N VAL A 15 -10.29 7.41 -24.48
CA VAL A 15 -11.02 6.67 -23.45
C VAL A 15 -12.08 7.58 -22.83
N SER A 16 -13.29 7.06 -22.64
CA SER A 16 -14.42 7.81 -22.07
C SER A 16 -14.11 8.34 -20.66
N PRO A 17 -14.43 9.61 -20.34
CA PRO A 17 -14.32 10.16 -18.99
C PRO A 17 -15.02 9.30 -17.94
N ASN A 18 -16.21 8.77 -18.25
CA ASN A 18 -16.99 7.93 -17.31
C ASN A 18 -16.25 6.63 -17.00
N TYR A 19 -15.64 6.01 -18.01
CA TYR A 19 -14.86 4.79 -17.79
C TYR A 19 -13.63 5.06 -16.91
N ILE A 20 -12.96 6.20 -17.13
CA ILE A 20 -11.84 6.62 -16.30
C ILE A 20 -12.30 6.83 -14.85
N SER A 21 -13.40 7.55 -14.64
CA SER A 21 -13.87 7.87 -13.30
C SER A 21 -14.49 6.68 -12.56
N GLU A 22 -15.17 5.78 -13.26
CA GLU A 22 -15.91 4.69 -12.61
C GLU A 22 -15.10 3.41 -12.47
N ILE A 23 -14.23 3.10 -13.44
CA ILE A 23 -13.50 1.83 -13.49
C ILE A 23 -12.03 2.04 -13.18
N VAL A 24 -11.35 2.92 -13.93
CA VAL A 24 -9.90 3.10 -13.78
C VAL A 24 -9.56 3.68 -12.42
N GLU A 25 -10.28 4.71 -11.99
CA GLU A 25 -10.06 5.33 -10.68
C GLU A 25 -10.37 4.38 -9.52
N ALA A 26 -11.40 3.54 -9.63
CA ALA A 26 -11.67 2.51 -8.64
C ALA A 26 -10.45 1.56 -8.49
N ALA A 27 -9.84 1.17 -9.62
CA ALA A 27 -8.64 0.33 -9.63
C ALA A 27 -7.39 1.03 -9.07
N THR A 28 -7.17 2.31 -9.37
CA THR A 28 -6.02 3.06 -8.82
C THR A 28 -6.20 3.31 -7.32
N ARG A 29 -7.43 3.60 -6.86
CA ARG A 29 -7.72 3.86 -5.45
C ARG A 29 -7.61 2.62 -4.58
N VAL A 30 -7.94 1.42 -5.08
CA VAL A 30 -7.77 0.18 -4.31
C VAL A 30 -6.32 -0.30 -4.27
N ASN A 31 -5.54 -0.08 -5.33
CA ASN A 31 -4.15 -0.55 -5.41
C ASN A 31 -3.14 0.44 -4.83
N TYR A 32 -3.33 1.75 -5.07
CA TYR A 32 -2.35 2.79 -4.76
C TYR A 32 -2.93 3.92 -3.89
N ALA A 33 -4.22 3.86 -3.53
CA ALA A 33 -4.90 4.90 -2.76
C ALA A 33 -4.87 6.30 -3.42
N GLN A 34 -4.64 6.37 -4.73
CA GLN A 34 -4.57 7.60 -5.51
C GLN A 34 -5.66 7.65 -6.58
N ASP A 35 -6.08 8.87 -6.88
CA ASP A 35 -7.10 9.17 -7.88
C ASP A 35 -6.49 9.20 -9.28
N ALA A 36 -7.29 8.93 -10.32
CA ALA A 36 -6.77 8.80 -11.69
C ALA A 36 -6.17 10.12 -12.24
N ASP A 37 -6.63 11.27 -11.73
CA ASP A 37 -6.11 12.61 -12.04
C ASP A 37 -4.91 13.03 -11.17
N THR A 38 -4.39 12.12 -10.33
CA THR A 38 -3.20 12.38 -9.50
C THR A 38 -2.10 11.35 -9.74
N ILE A 39 -2.46 10.08 -9.91
CA ILE A 39 -1.51 9.00 -10.18
C ILE A 39 -1.01 9.06 -11.61
N HIS A 40 0.28 8.82 -11.83
CA HIS A 40 0.85 8.85 -13.18
C HIS A 40 0.34 7.68 -14.02
N ALA A 41 0.26 7.87 -15.34
CA ALA A 41 -0.37 6.90 -16.24
C ALA A 41 0.26 5.50 -16.25
N LEU A 42 1.56 5.37 -15.94
CA LEU A 42 2.18 4.05 -15.79
C LEU A 42 1.61 3.22 -14.63
N GLU A 43 1.45 3.78 -13.44
CA GLU A 43 0.82 3.10 -12.30
C GLU A 43 -0.69 2.91 -12.52
N GLY A 44 -1.33 3.85 -13.21
CA GLY A 44 -2.69 3.67 -13.72
C GLY A 44 -2.83 2.42 -14.58
N ALA A 45 -1.92 2.24 -15.54
CA ALA A 45 -1.90 1.04 -16.38
C ALA A 45 -1.60 -0.24 -15.56
N CYS A 46 -0.65 -0.19 -14.62
CA CYS A 46 -0.38 -1.32 -13.72
C CYS A 46 -1.61 -1.72 -12.89
N SER A 47 -2.39 -0.74 -12.41
CA SER A 47 -3.64 -0.98 -11.66
C SER A 47 -4.68 -1.75 -12.46
N MET A 48 -4.65 -1.62 -13.79
CA MET A 48 -5.58 -2.28 -14.72
C MET A 48 -5.07 -3.63 -15.22
N ALA A 49 -3.79 -3.94 -15.02
CA ALA A 49 -3.13 -5.14 -15.54
C ALA A 49 -3.20 -6.34 -14.58
N ALA A 50 -4.08 -6.31 -13.57
CA ALA A 50 -4.22 -7.36 -12.58
C ALA A 50 -4.97 -8.58 -13.16
N GLU A 51 -4.23 -9.52 -13.73
CA GLU A 51 -4.75 -10.82 -14.20
C GLU A 51 -4.01 -11.98 -13.52
N ASN A 52 -4.69 -13.12 -13.33
CA ASN A 52 -4.12 -14.36 -12.79
C ASN A 52 -3.38 -14.20 -11.45
N ALA A 53 -3.92 -13.36 -10.55
CA ALA A 53 -3.34 -13.17 -9.23
C ALA A 53 -3.22 -14.51 -8.48
N ALA A 54 -2.01 -14.82 -8.03
CA ALA A 54 -1.71 -16.02 -7.26
C ALA A 54 -1.04 -15.64 -5.94
N GLY A 55 -1.22 -16.50 -4.93
CA GLY A 55 -0.59 -16.36 -3.63
C GLY A 55 0.05 -17.67 -3.20
N VAL A 56 1.07 -17.57 -2.34
CA VAL A 56 1.68 -18.73 -1.72
C VAL A 56 0.76 -19.24 -0.60
N ALA A 57 0.43 -20.53 -0.61
CA ALA A 57 -0.31 -21.16 0.48
C ALA A 57 0.45 -20.97 1.80
N GLY A 58 -0.21 -20.38 2.80
CA GLY A 58 0.42 -20.00 4.06
C GLY A 58 1.13 -18.64 4.05
N GLY A 59 1.02 -17.85 2.98
CA GLY A 59 1.42 -16.44 2.93
C GLY A 59 2.64 -16.13 2.04
N ASN A 60 2.58 -14.98 1.35
CA ASN A 60 3.62 -14.54 0.41
C ASN A 60 4.98 -14.25 1.08
N PHE A 61 5.03 -14.06 2.40
CA PHE A 61 6.29 -13.86 3.12
C PHE A 61 7.29 -15.01 2.94
N GLN A 62 6.78 -16.22 2.71
CA GLN A 62 7.59 -17.42 2.47
C GLN A 62 8.48 -17.28 1.23
N LEU A 63 8.06 -16.53 0.21
CA LEU A 63 8.88 -16.25 -0.97
C LEU A 63 10.16 -15.50 -0.57
N PHE A 64 10.02 -14.45 0.23
CA PHE A 64 11.15 -13.64 0.70
C PHE A 64 12.03 -14.41 1.68
N GLU A 65 11.45 -15.25 2.55
CA GLU A 65 12.25 -16.19 3.36
C GLU A 65 13.10 -17.12 2.51
N GLN A 66 12.55 -17.67 1.41
CA GLN A 66 13.29 -18.54 0.51
C GLN A 66 14.39 -17.78 -0.24
N PHE A 67 14.17 -16.51 -0.61
CA PHE A 67 15.22 -15.66 -1.19
C PHE A 67 16.40 -15.51 -0.23
N LEU A 68 16.13 -15.20 1.04
CA LEU A 68 17.18 -15.07 2.06
C LEU A 68 17.90 -16.41 2.31
N LYS A 69 17.17 -17.52 2.44
CA LYS A 69 17.76 -18.85 2.70
C LYS A 69 18.64 -19.34 1.55
N ARG A 70 18.33 -18.98 0.30
CA ARG A 70 19.01 -19.51 -0.90
C ARG A 70 20.06 -18.59 -1.49
N SER A 71 20.06 -17.30 -1.12
CA SER A 71 21.02 -16.31 -1.65
C SER A 71 22.46 -16.55 -1.19
N LYS A 72 22.67 -17.34 -0.13
CA LYS A 72 23.96 -17.47 0.59
C LYS A 72 24.46 -16.14 1.17
N ALA A 73 23.60 -15.12 1.25
CA ALA A 73 23.95 -13.84 1.85
C ALA A 73 24.08 -13.97 3.37
N GLU A 74 25.01 -13.20 3.95
CA GLU A 74 25.01 -12.96 5.39
C GLU A 74 23.92 -11.92 5.70
N VAL A 75 22.90 -12.34 6.45
CA VAL A 75 21.76 -11.48 6.79
C VAL A 75 21.91 -10.97 8.20
N PHE A 76 21.85 -9.66 8.37
CA PHE A 76 21.95 -9.00 9.68
C PHE A 76 20.66 -8.26 9.99
N LEU A 77 19.80 -8.90 10.79
CA LEU A 77 18.59 -8.27 11.34
C LEU A 77 18.96 -7.37 12.53
N ASN A 78 18.07 -6.45 12.89
CA ASN A 78 18.27 -5.50 14.01
C ASN A 78 19.60 -4.73 13.91
N THR A 79 20.09 -4.50 12.69
CA THR A 79 21.38 -3.85 12.42
C THR A 79 21.16 -2.64 11.52
N PRO A 80 20.44 -1.59 12.00
CA PRO A 80 20.20 -0.40 11.19
C PRO A 80 21.53 0.24 10.81
N VAL A 81 21.65 0.56 9.52
CA VAL A 81 22.78 1.33 9.00
C VAL A 81 22.58 2.79 9.32
N THR A 82 23.65 3.45 9.76
CA THR A 82 23.65 4.85 10.19
C THR A 82 24.35 5.76 9.21
N SER A 83 25.38 5.27 8.51
CA SER A 83 26.06 6.04 7.48
C SER A 83 26.70 5.16 6.41
N ILE A 84 26.77 5.69 5.20
CA ILE A 84 27.50 5.13 4.07
C ILE A 84 28.46 6.22 3.55
N THR A 85 29.77 5.94 3.49
CA THR A 85 30.77 6.93 3.05
C THR A 85 31.77 6.34 2.06
N PRO A 86 32.29 7.11 1.10
CA PRO A 86 33.26 6.61 0.13
C PRO A 86 34.64 6.38 0.78
N LYS A 87 35.35 5.36 0.29
CA LYS A 87 36.73 5.02 0.65
C LYS A 87 37.48 4.55 -0.61
N GLY A 88 38.06 5.49 -1.35
CA GLY A 88 38.68 5.18 -2.65
C GLY A 88 37.64 4.65 -3.65
N HIS A 89 37.85 3.42 -4.14
CA HIS A 89 36.90 2.72 -5.02
C HIS A 89 35.89 1.84 -4.26
N GLN A 90 35.80 2.01 -2.94
CA GLN A 90 34.94 1.21 -2.06
C GLN A 90 34.05 2.13 -1.21
N TRP A 91 33.18 1.53 -0.42
CA TRP A 91 32.23 2.18 0.49
C TRP A 91 32.41 1.64 1.90
N ILE A 92 32.40 2.52 2.89
CA ILE A 92 32.30 2.16 4.30
C ILE A 92 30.83 2.25 4.71
N VAL A 93 30.29 1.17 5.25
CA VAL A 93 28.94 1.13 5.83
C VAL A 93 29.08 0.99 7.34
N LYS A 94 28.45 1.90 8.09
CA LYS A 94 28.48 1.94 9.55
C LYS A 94 27.14 1.49 10.13
N SER A 95 27.20 0.63 11.13
CA SER A 95 26.04 0.18 11.92
C SER A 95 26.42 0.00 13.39
N ALA A 96 25.49 -0.50 14.21
CA ALA A 96 25.77 -0.92 15.58
C ALA A 96 26.88 -1.99 15.71
N ARG A 97 27.18 -2.71 14.61
CA ARG A 97 28.24 -3.72 14.56
C ARG A 97 29.62 -3.17 14.19
N GLY A 98 29.72 -1.86 13.97
CA GLY A 98 30.95 -1.20 13.55
C GLY A 98 30.91 -0.78 12.08
N SER A 99 32.10 -0.58 11.52
CA SER A 99 32.31 -0.11 10.15
C SER A 99 32.92 -1.21 9.30
N HIS A 100 32.26 -1.53 8.18
CA HIS A 100 32.72 -2.54 7.23
C HIS A 100 32.87 -1.91 5.84
N THR A 101 33.82 -2.44 5.06
CA THR A 101 34.11 -1.92 3.72
C THR A 101 33.54 -2.84 2.65
N TYR A 102 32.93 -2.27 1.61
CA TYR A 102 32.24 -2.97 0.53
C TYR A 102 32.56 -2.36 -0.82
N GLN A 103 32.55 -3.18 -1.88
CA GLN A 103 32.80 -2.73 -3.25
C GLN A 103 31.61 -1.94 -3.80
N ALA A 104 30.39 -2.36 -3.45
CA ALA A 104 29.15 -1.72 -3.83
C ALA A 104 28.14 -1.74 -2.68
N VAL A 105 27.19 -0.80 -2.69
CA VAL A 105 26.10 -0.72 -1.71
C VAL A 105 24.80 -0.50 -2.46
N VAL A 106 23.79 -1.34 -2.20
CA VAL A 106 22.43 -1.17 -2.70
C VAL A 106 21.54 -0.73 -1.55
N ILE A 107 20.94 0.45 -1.66
CA ILE A 107 19.97 0.96 -0.69
C ILE A 107 18.58 0.51 -1.14
N ALA A 108 18.07 -0.54 -0.50
CA ALA A 108 16.73 -1.09 -0.75
C ALA A 108 15.74 -0.68 0.36
N ALA A 109 15.78 0.60 0.74
CA ALA A 109 14.99 1.18 1.82
C ALA A 109 14.35 2.49 1.37
N PRO A 110 13.24 2.92 2.00
CA PRO A 110 12.62 4.20 1.70
C PRO A 110 13.52 5.36 2.17
N PHE A 111 14.42 5.81 1.29
CA PHE A 111 15.58 6.66 1.64
C PHE A 111 15.25 7.82 2.57
N HIS A 112 14.24 8.65 2.23
CA HIS A 112 13.84 9.83 3.02
C HIS A 112 13.15 9.52 4.35
N GLN A 113 12.78 8.26 4.59
CA GLN A 113 12.26 7.79 5.87
C GLN A 113 13.33 7.10 6.72
N THR A 114 14.52 6.87 6.15
CA THR A 114 15.67 6.38 6.90
C THR A 114 16.42 7.56 7.55
N SER A 115 17.19 7.26 8.59
CA SER A 115 18.18 8.20 9.15
C SER A 115 19.59 7.96 8.61
N ILE A 116 19.72 7.29 7.45
CA ILE A 116 21.03 6.96 6.88
C ILE A 116 21.68 8.22 6.35
N THR A 117 22.88 8.54 6.84
CA THR A 117 23.70 9.60 6.27
C THR A 117 24.48 9.07 5.06
N VAL A 118 24.33 9.71 3.91
CA VAL A 118 25.10 9.42 2.68
C VAL A 118 25.80 10.71 2.19
N PRO A 119 26.78 10.64 1.27
CA PRO A 119 27.37 11.85 0.71
C PRO A 119 26.31 12.69 0.00
N GLN A 120 26.44 14.02 0.06
CA GLN A 120 25.49 14.93 -0.55
C GLN A 120 25.29 14.65 -2.05
N SER A 121 26.39 14.30 -2.76
CA SER A 121 26.34 13.93 -4.17
C SER A 121 25.47 12.70 -4.47
N VAL A 122 25.22 11.83 -3.50
CA VAL A 122 24.29 10.70 -3.61
C VAL A 122 22.89 11.15 -3.21
N ALA A 123 22.75 11.85 -2.09
CA ALA A 123 21.46 12.33 -1.59
C ALA A 123 20.73 13.21 -2.62
N ASP A 124 21.44 14.11 -3.29
CA ASP A 124 20.90 15.03 -4.30
C ASP A 124 20.30 14.31 -5.53
N GLN A 125 20.68 13.06 -5.77
CA GLN A 125 20.16 12.25 -6.87
C GLN A 125 18.82 11.57 -6.54
N ILE A 126 18.43 11.56 -5.27
CA ILE A 126 17.23 10.86 -4.79
C ILE A 126 16.14 11.91 -4.55
N PRO A 127 15.20 12.13 -5.48
CA PRO A 127 14.15 13.12 -5.30
C PRO A 127 13.27 12.76 -4.10
N PRO A 128 12.57 13.70 -3.44
CA PRO A 128 11.57 13.36 -2.43
C PRO A 128 10.46 12.47 -3.00
N GLN A 129 10.05 11.43 -2.26
CA GLN A 129 8.88 10.61 -2.58
C GLN A 129 7.80 10.84 -1.52
N PRO A 130 6.74 11.62 -1.82
CA PRO A 130 5.62 11.77 -0.90
C PRO A 130 4.86 10.43 -0.81
N TYR A 131 4.57 10.00 0.41
CA TYR A 131 3.77 8.81 0.66
C TYR A 131 2.30 9.16 0.78
N VAL A 132 1.45 8.23 0.35
CA VAL A 132 0.01 8.29 0.61
C VAL A 132 -0.25 7.88 2.06
N ASN A 133 -1.05 8.67 2.77
CA ASN A 133 -1.54 8.22 4.07
C ASN A 133 -2.69 7.23 3.86
N LEU A 134 -2.47 5.99 4.30
CA LEU A 134 -3.39 4.89 4.12
C LEU A 134 -3.64 4.21 5.46
N HIS A 135 -4.91 4.13 5.85
CA HIS A 135 -5.36 3.35 6.98
C HIS A 135 -5.99 2.05 6.49
N VAL A 136 -5.63 0.97 7.20
CA VAL A 136 -6.17 -0.36 7.00
C VAL A 136 -6.96 -0.74 8.23
N THR A 137 -8.24 -1.04 8.04
CA THR A 137 -9.08 -1.64 9.08
C THR A 137 -9.39 -3.07 8.67
N LEU A 138 -8.95 -4.03 9.46
CA LEU A 138 -9.35 -5.42 9.37
C LEU A 138 -10.35 -5.69 10.50
N LEU A 139 -11.45 -6.35 10.21
CA LEU A 139 -12.40 -6.77 11.25
C LEU A 139 -13.01 -8.13 10.94
N SER A 140 -13.67 -8.70 11.95
CA SER A 140 -14.69 -9.72 11.73
C SER A 140 -16.11 -9.20 11.94
N THR A 141 -17.07 -9.79 11.23
CA THR A 141 -18.49 -9.53 11.44
C THR A 141 -19.33 -10.77 11.16
N ASN A 142 -20.48 -10.88 11.81
CA ASN A 142 -21.50 -11.90 11.49
C ASN A 142 -22.55 -11.42 10.45
N ALA A 143 -22.29 -10.32 9.74
CA ALA A 143 -23.12 -9.83 8.63
C ALA A 143 -22.53 -10.21 7.27
N SER A 144 -23.30 -10.82 6.37
CA SER A 144 -22.79 -11.35 5.08
C SER A 144 -22.45 -10.27 4.07
N SER A 145 -22.94 -9.07 4.32
CA SER A 145 -22.85 -7.91 3.47
C SER A 145 -23.02 -6.66 4.33
N PRO A 146 -22.50 -5.51 3.88
CA PRO A 146 -22.75 -4.24 4.54
C PRO A 146 -24.24 -3.87 4.55
N SER A 147 -24.58 -2.87 5.34
CA SER A 147 -25.92 -2.32 5.46
C SER A 147 -26.36 -1.66 4.14
N PRO A 148 -27.52 -2.04 3.55
CA PRO A 148 -28.06 -1.37 2.37
C PRO A 148 -28.33 0.13 2.61
N SER A 149 -28.83 0.48 3.79
CA SER A 149 -29.21 1.86 4.11
C SER A 149 -28.01 2.80 4.17
N TYR A 150 -26.83 2.31 4.56
CA TYR A 150 -25.59 3.08 4.50
C TYR A 150 -25.25 3.51 3.06
N PHE A 151 -25.58 2.68 2.06
CA PHE A 151 -25.40 2.99 0.64
C PHE A 151 -26.61 3.69 0.01
N GLY A 152 -27.59 4.14 0.81
CA GLY A 152 -28.82 4.75 0.31
C GLY A 152 -29.73 3.78 -0.46
N LEU A 153 -29.55 2.47 -0.26
CA LEU A 153 -30.37 1.44 -0.90
C LEU A 153 -31.56 1.06 -0.01
N PRO A 154 -32.68 0.61 -0.60
CA PRO A 154 -33.83 0.10 0.15
C PRO A 154 -33.46 -1.08 1.06
N GLU A 155 -34.19 -1.22 2.16
CA GLU A 155 -34.07 -2.38 3.04
C GLU A 155 -34.26 -3.69 2.25
N GLY A 156 -33.44 -4.70 2.56
CA GLY A 156 -33.44 -6.00 1.85
C GLY A 156 -32.66 -6.00 0.52
N SER A 157 -32.11 -4.87 0.08
CA SER A 157 -31.26 -4.84 -1.12
C SER A 157 -29.98 -5.64 -0.92
N LYS A 158 -29.48 -6.27 -1.98
CA LYS A 158 -28.20 -7.00 -1.96
C LYS A 158 -27.04 -6.02 -2.15
N VAL A 159 -26.22 -5.85 -1.12
CA VAL A 159 -24.98 -5.07 -1.22
C VAL A 159 -23.81 -5.99 -1.60
N PRO A 160 -22.99 -5.63 -2.59
CA PRO A 160 -21.80 -6.40 -2.95
C PRO A 160 -20.81 -6.54 -1.79
N GLN A 161 -20.10 -7.67 -1.78
CA GLN A 161 -19.01 -7.95 -0.84
C GLN A 161 -17.68 -7.26 -1.23
N MET A 162 -17.60 -6.68 -2.42
CA MET A 162 -16.49 -5.84 -2.84
C MET A 162 -17.05 -4.51 -3.34
N ILE A 163 -16.64 -3.44 -2.67
CA ILE A 163 -17.06 -2.08 -2.96
C ILE A 163 -15.79 -1.26 -3.17
N LEU A 164 -15.67 -0.71 -4.36
CA LEU A 164 -14.59 0.20 -4.74
C LEU A 164 -15.20 1.59 -4.92
N THR A 165 -14.45 2.63 -4.59
CA THR A 165 -14.96 4.01 -4.63
C THR A 165 -14.27 4.84 -5.70
N SER A 166 -14.96 5.89 -6.12
CA SER A 166 -14.47 6.93 -7.02
C SER A 166 -14.69 8.31 -6.41
N ARG A 167 -13.86 9.29 -6.74
CA ARG A 167 -14.04 10.70 -6.37
C ARG A 167 -14.88 11.49 -7.37
N ALA A 168 -15.51 10.83 -8.36
CA ALA A 168 -16.39 11.49 -9.33
C ALA A 168 -17.42 12.43 -8.66
N ASN A 169 -18.08 11.99 -7.59
CA ASN A 169 -19.05 12.81 -6.86
C ASN A 169 -18.38 14.02 -6.18
N ALA A 170 -17.22 13.83 -5.56
CA ALA A 170 -16.47 14.90 -4.90
C ALA A 170 -16.00 15.97 -5.88
N ARG A 171 -15.60 15.58 -7.10
CA ARG A 171 -15.24 16.52 -8.17
C ARG A 171 -16.43 17.37 -8.64
N ASN A 172 -17.66 16.90 -8.42
CA ASN A 172 -18.90 17.60 -8.74
C ASN A 172 -19.49 18.36 -7.54
N GLY A 173 -18.67 18.65 -6.51
CA GLY A 173 -19.11 19.39 -5.32
C GLY A 173 -19.84 18.54 -4.27
N GLY A 174 -19.91 17.23 -4.46
CA GLY A 174 -20.41 16.28 -3.48
C GLY A 174 -19.38 15.89 -2.42
N ASN A 175 -19.72 14.90 -1.60
CA ASN A 175 -18.84 14.40 -0.55
C ASN A 175 -17.75 13.46 -1.10
N GLU A 176 -16.58 13.48 -0.48
CA GLU A 176 -15.57 12.43 -0.69
C GLU A 176 -16.04 11.09 -0.12
N PRO A 177 -15.71 9.96 -0.79
CA PRO A 177 -15.91 8.65 -0.19
C PRO A 177 -15.15 8.52 1.14
N GLU A 178 -15.82 7.99 2.16
CA GLU A 178 -15.22 7.80 3.49
C GLU A 178 -14.12 6.72 3.50
N PHE A 179 -14.11 5.85 2.49
CA PHE A 179 -13.12 4.79 2.28
C PHE A 179 -12.76 4.65 0.79
N ASN A 180 -11.60 4.06 0.53
CA ASN A 180 -11.09 3.72 -0.81
C ASN A 180 -11.69 2.39 -1.30
N SER A 181 -11.73 1.37 -0.43
CA SER A 181 -12.35 0.08 -0.74
C SER A 181 -12.83 -0.64 0.52
N LEU A 182 -13.87 -1.47 0.37
CA LEU A 182 -14.39 -2.40 1.38
C LEU A 182 -14.50 -3.77 0.72
N SER A 183 -13.89 -4.79 1.32
CA SER A 183 -13.83 -6.14 0.75
C SER A 183 -13.98 -7.23 1.80
N TYR A 184 -14.87 -8.19 1.55
CA TYR A 184 -14.98 -9.42 2.33
C TYR A 184 -13.98 -10.45 1.79
N HIS A 185 -13.21 -11.07 2.69
CA HIS A 185 -12.14 -12.02 2.38
C HIS A 185 -12.50 -13.47 2.73
N GLY A 186 -13.80 -13.78 2.75
CA GLY A 186 -14.32 -15.09 3.14
C GLY A 186 -14.56 -15.20 4.64
N THR A 187 -14.83 -16.43 5.10
CA THR A 187 -15.17 -16.70 6.50
C THR A 187 -13.94 -17.08 7.32
N THR A 188 -13.78 -16.47 8.50
CA THR A 188 -12.79 -16.91 9.50
C THR A 188 -13.25 -18.19 10.20
N ARG A 189 -14.55 -18.31 10.44
CA ARG A 189 -15.27 -19.43 11.05
C ARG A 189 -16.70 -19.46 10.51
N PRO A 190 -17.46 -20.56 10.67
CA PRO A 190 -18.86 -20.59 10.23
C PRO A 190 -19.66 -19.41 10.78
N GLY A 191 -20.25 -18.60 9.89
CA GLY A 191 -21.06 -17.43 10.24
C GLY A 191 -20.27 -16.17 10.62
N GLU A 192 -18.95 -16.15 10.46
CA GLU A 192 -18.09 -14.99 10.73
C GLU A 192 -17.22 -14.67 9.51
N TRP A 193 -17.32 -13.45 9.00
CA TRP A 193 -16.58 -12.96 7.83
C TRP A 193 -15.42 -12.06 8.22
N ALA A 194 -14.28 -12.24 7.54
CA ALA A 194 -13.19 -11.27 7.57
C ALA A 194 -13.46 -10.15 6.56
N VAL A 195 -13.35 -8.90 7.00
CA VAL A 195 -13.50 -7.71 6.16
C VAL A 195 -12.25 -6.87 6.23
N LYS A 196 -11.84 -6.32 5.09
CA LYS A 196 -10.76 -5.34 4.95
C LYS A 196 -11.28 -4.06 4.34
N ILE A 197 -10.93 -2.95 4.97
CA ILE A 197 -11.26 -1.60 4.53
C ILE A 197 -9.97 -0.80 4.38
N PHE A 198 -9.83 -0.12 3.24
CA PHE A 198 -8.80 0.89 3.03
C PHE A 198 -9.45 2.26 3.07
N SER A 199 -8.87 3.20 3.81
CA SER A 199 -9.38 4.58 3.95
C SER A 199 -8.25 5.60 4.08
N LYS A 200 -8.55 6.87 3.78
CA LYS A 200 -7.61 7.99 3.97
C LYS A 200 -7.45 8.43 5.43
N LYS A 201 -8.34 7.99 6.31
CA LYS A 201 -8.39 8.36 7.73
C LYS A 201 -8.81 7.15 8.59
N PRO A 202 -8.51 7.13 9.89
CA PRO A 202 -8.99 6.08 10.79
C PRO A 202 -10.52 6.02 10.80
N LEU A 203 -11.08 4.80 10.81
CA LEU A 203 -12.52 4.55 10.94
C LEU A 203 -12.85 4.17 12.38
N SER A 204 -13.79 4.87 13.00
CA SER A 204 -14.18 4.63 14.40
C SER A 204 -15.05 3.39 14.55
N ASP A 205 -15.24 2.91 15.78
CA ASP A 205 -16.12 1.77 16.06
C ASP A 205 -17.58 2.12 15.73
N GLU A 206 -18.02 3.36 16.02
CA GLU A 206 -19.36 3.84 15.69
C GLU A 206 -19.62 3.85 14.18
N TRP A 207 -18.60 4.17 13.38
CA TRP A 207 -18.70 4.09 11.93
C TRP A 207 -18.85 2.63 11.47
N LEU A 208 -18.09 1.70 12.07
CA LEU A 208 -18.21 0.27 11.75
C LEU A 208 -19.61 -0.26 12.10
N ASP A 209 -20.13 0.09 13.27
CA ASP A 209 -21.48 -0.29 13.70
C ASP A 209 -22.58 0.26 12.77
N GLY A 210 -22.35 1.43 12.17
CA GLY A 210 -23.24 2.00 11.16
C GLY A 210 -23.21 1.28 9.81
N VAL A 211 -22.06 0.69 9.45
CA VAL A 211 -21.85 0.03 8.14
C VAL A 211 -22.19 -1.45 8.17
N PHE A 212 -21.98 -2.14 9.30
CA PHE A 212 -22.24 -3.56 9.43
C PHE A 212 -23.50 -3.79 10.28
N PRO A 213 -24.59 -4.33 9.71
CA PRO A 213 -25.86 -4.53 10.42
C PRO A 213 -25.82 -5.68 11.44
N GLY A 214 -24.65 -6.25 11.70
CA GLY A 214 -24.41 -7.35 12.63
C GLY A 214 -23.31 -7.00 13.63
N ALA A 215 -23.00 -7.93 14.53
CA ALA A 215 -21.94 -7.71 15.51
C ALA A 215 -20.59 -7.58 14.80
N VAL A 216 -19.87 -6.51 15.10
CA VAL A 216 -18.44 -6.38 14.81
C VAL A 216 -17.68 -7.14 15.90
N GLY A 217 -16.86 -8.10 15.49
CA GLY A 217 -16.06 -8.94 16.37
C GLY A 217 -14.72 -8.30 16.71
N TRP A 218 -13.63 -8.93 16.30
CA TRP A 218 -12.31 -8.33 16.48
C TRP A 218 -12.10 -7.21 15.45
N VAL A 219 -11.34 -6.18 15.84
CA VAL A 219 -10.93 -5.08 14.96
C VAL A 219 -9.44 -4.84 15.10
N HIS A 220 -8.75 -4.74 13.99
CA HIS A 220 -7.34 -4.41 13.89
C HIS A 220 -7.18 -3.21 12.95
N ARG A 221 -6.59 -2.13 13.46
CA ARG A 221 -6.36 -0.88 12.72
C ARG A 221 -4.87 -0.64 12.56
N LYS A 222 -4.46 -0.23 11.37
CA LYS A 222 -3.08 0.05 11.05
C LYS A 222 -2.95 1.24 10.12
N GLU A 223 -2.05 2.17 10.44
CA GLU A 223 -1.62 3.24 9.55
C GLU A 223 -0.34 2.82 8.83
N ARG A 224 -0.33 2.91 7.49
CA ARG A 224 0.85 2.52 6.70
C ARG A 224 1.96 3.57 6.69
N ALA A 225 1.69 4.82 7.05
CA ALA A 225 2.74 5.81 7.25
C ALA A 225 3.68 5.40 8.40
N ASP A 226 3.12 4.81 9.47
CA ASP A 226 3.86 4.36 10.65
C ASP A 226 4.66 3.07 10.42
N ASP A 227 4.19 2.18 9.52
CA ASP A 227 4.91 0.95 9.20
C ASP A 227 6.18 1.19 8.39
N LEU A 228 6.33 2.33 7.74
CA LEU A 228 7.60 2.68 7.12
C LEU A 228 8.63 3.13 8.15
N ASN A 229 8.20 3.70 9.28
CA ASN A 229 9.08 3.95 10.43
C ASN A 229 9.42 2.66 11.17
N ALA A 230 8.47 1.72 11.30
CA ALA A 230 8.73 0.40 11.87
C ALA A 230 9.62 -0.47 10.94
N ALA A 231 9.37 -0.47 9.63
CA ALA A 231 10.21 -1.14 8.63
C ALA A 231 11.55 -0.42 8.40
N ALA A 232 11.67 0.87 8.75
CA ALA A 232 12.96 1.55 8.86
C ALA A 232 13.82 1.00 10.01
N HIS A 233 13.25 0.25 10.96
CA HIS A 233 14.03 -0.54 11.92
C HIS A 233 14.45 -1.91 11.37
N ASP A 234 13.79 -2.39 10.31
CA ASP A 234 14.07 -3.65 9.59
C ASP A 234 14.76 -3.42 8.23
N ILE A 235 15.55 -2.34 8.11
CA ILE A 235 16.30 -2.02 6.88
C ILE A 235 17.18 -3.22 6.51
N ILE A 236 16.78 -3.92 5.44
CA ILE A 236 17.64 -4.87 4.75
C ILE A 236 18.48 -4.06 3.76
N ILE A 237 19.69 -3.67 4.18
CA ILE A 237 20.71 -3.31 3.19
C ILE A 237 21.18 -4.62 2.57
N ILE A 238 20.79 -4.87 1.32
CA ILE A 238 21.38 -5.96 0.53
C ILE A 238 22.77 -5.48 0.12
N ILE A 239 23.77 -5.99 0.85
CA ILE A 239 25.16 -5.72 0.52
C ILE A 239 25.63 -6.83 -0.39
N ILE A 240 25.81 -6.51 -1.67
CA ILE A 240 26.37 -7.46 -2.64
C ILE A 240 27.88 -7.44 -2.45
N ILE A 241 28.40 -8.48 -1.82
CA ILE A 241 29.83 -8.81 -1.86
C ILE A 241 30.06 -9.46 -3.23
N ILE A 242 30.74 -8.76 -4.14
CA ILE A 242 31.30 -9.35 -5.36
C ILE A 242 32.79 -9.58 -5.12
#